data_AF-A0A537CI03-F1
#
_entry.id   AF-A0A537CI03-F1
#
_cell.length_a   1.000
_cell.length_b   1.000
_cell.length_c   1.000
_cell.angle_alpha   90.00
_cell.angle_beta   90.00
_cell.angle_gamma   90.00
#
_symmetry.space_group_name_H-M   'P 1'
#
loop_
_entity.id
_entity.type
_entity.pdbx_description
1 polymer ?
#
loop_
_entity_poly.entity_id
_entity_poly.type
_entity_poly.pdbx_seq_one_letter_code
_entity_poly.pdbx_strand_id
1 'polypeptide(L)'
;MNRIRLPRNDGTLHDYTLRAPSAWALPAPGTRFNRIAYSDPFSAADPWLQPAIDWEATLAYRAYLWSLGLGVAEAMDTAQRGMGLDWPTSLELIDRSLKLSRATRGAQIACGAGTDHLEARPSTTVNDVVEAYSLQCEAIESRGGRIILMASRALAACARSPDDYAKVYARILSQTREPVIIHWLGDMFDPALAGYWGHADLDRATSVCLDIIAAHADKVDGIKVSLLDKHR
;
A
#
# COMPACT_ATOMS: atom_id res chain seq x y z
N MET A 1 31.51 19.53 19.27
CA MET A 1 31.04 18.70 18.13
C MET A 1 30.23 17.56 18.71
N ASN A 2 28.97 17.39 18.29
CA ASN A 2 28.14 16.29 18.76
C ASN A 2 28.70 14.97 18.23
N ARG A 3 29.01 14.04 19.12
CA ARG A 3 29.54 12.70 18.81
C ARG A 3 28.53 11.66 19.29
N ILE A 4 28.37 10.61 18.51
CA ILE A 4 27.57 9.44 18.88
C ILE A 4 28.44 8.20 18.69
N ARG A 5 28.35 7.26 19.65
CA ARG A 5 29.02 5.96 19.50
C ARG A 5 28.18 5.06 18.62
N LEU A 6 28.74 4.61 17.50
CA LEU A 6 28.07 3.71 16.57
C LEU A 6 28.81 2.36 16.54
N PRO A 7 28.08 1.23 16.46
CA PRO A 7 28.69 -0.07 16.26
C PRO A 7 29.32 -0.17 14.87
N ARG A 8 30.40 -0.96 14.79
CA ARG A 8 31.01 -1.43 13.54
C ARG A 8 30.64 -2.89 13.31
N ASN A 9 30.86 -3.37 12.08
CA ASN A 9 30.65 -4.77 11.71
C ASN A 9 31.54 -5.74 12.52
N ASP A 10 32.66 -5.27 13.08
CA ASP A 10 33.55 -6.04 13.93
C ASP A 10 33.13 -6.05 15.42
N GLY A 11 31.95 -5.49 15.74
CA GLY A 11 31.42 -5.41 17.11
C GLY A 11 32.04 -4.32 17.97
N THR A 12 33.03 -3.58 17.47
CA THR A 12 33.62 -2.45 18.20
C THR A 12 32.73 -1.22 18.10
N LEU A 13 32.88 -0.31 19.07
CA LEU A 13 32.27 1.01 19.03
C LEU A 13 33.27 2.01 18.48
N HIS A 14 32.81 2.92 17.62
CA HIS A 14 33.59 4.09 17.25
C HIS A 14 32.76 5.36 17.45
N ASP A 15 33.46 6.42 17.80
CA ASP A 15 32.86 7.75 17.86
C ASP A 15 32.66 8.28 16.44
N TYR A 16 31.40 8.43 16.05
CA TYR A 16 31.02 9.16 14.85
C TYR A 16 30.78 10.62 15.22
N THR A 17 31.66 11.50 14.76
CA THR A 17 31.43 12.94 14.83
C THR A 17 30.40 13.30 13.77
N LEU A 18 29.24 13.77 14.23
CA LEU A 18 28.22 14.28 13.32
C LEU A 18 28.87 15.41 12.51
N ARG A 19 28.78 15.31 11.18
CA ARG A 19 29.07 16.46 10.32
C ARG A 19 28.21 17.61 10.80
N ALA A 20 28.69 18.85 10.61
CA ALA A 20 27.85 20.02 10.83
C ALA A 20 26.52 19.71 10.13
N PRO A 21 25.41 19.66 10.87
CA PRO A 21 24.13 19.36 10.25
C PRO A 21 24.00 20.34 9.08
N SER A 22 23.59 19.86 7.90
CA SER A 22 23.06 20.81 6.91
C SER A 22 22.03 21.64 7.67
N ALA A 23 22.17 22.96 7.68
CA ALA A 23 21.43 23.82 8.60
C ALA A 23 19.95 23.43 8.60
N TRP A 24 19.56 22.70 9.64
CA TRP A 24 18.24 22.15 9.76
C TRP A 24 17.90 22.24 11.25
N ALA A 25 17.18 23.30 11.60
CA ALA A 25 16.79 23.60 12.96
C ALA A 25 15.62 22.69 13.37
N LEU A 26 15.74 22.04 14.52
CA LEU A 26 14.55 21.66 15.31
C LEU A 26 13.89 22.97 15.73
N PRO A 27 12.61 23.21 15.45
CA PRO A 27 12.07 24.56 15.71
C PRO A 27 11.92 24.85 17.24
N ALA A 28 11.51 26.04 17.66
CA ALA A 28 11.23 26.45 19.07
C ALA A 28 10.09 25.65 19.80
N PRO A 29 9.33 26.16 20.78
CA PRO A 29 7.97 25.64 21.11
C PRO A 29 6.91 26.22 20.15
N GLY A 30 5.85 25.49 19.78
CA GLY A 30 4.93 25.91 18.69
C GLY A 30 5.50 25.60 17.30
N THR A 31 6.14 24.45 17.21
CA THR A 31 7.27 24.23 16.35
C THR A 31 7.11 22.94 15.62
N ARG A 32 7.31 23.02 14.31
CA ARG A 32 7.15 21.89 13.42
C ARG A 32 8.44 21.10 13.31
N PHE A 33 8.64 20.13 14.20
CA PHE A 33 9.63 19.06 13.97
C PHE A 33 9.54 18.58 12.52
N ASN A 34 10.63 18.17 11.88
CA ASN A 34 10.50 17.48 10.58
C ASN A 34 10.09 16.01 10.73
N ARG A 35 10.01 15.45 11.95
CA ARG A 35 9.50 14.11 12.27
C ARG A 35 8.92 14.06 13.69
N ILE A 36 7.83 13.31 13.88
CA ILE A 36 7.24 12.96 15.17
C ILE A 36 7.15 11.43 15.20
N ALA A 37 7.49 10.79 16.33
CA ALA A 37 7.44 9.34 16.47
C ALA A 37 6.57 8.94 17.68
N TYR A 38 5.67 7.99 17.46
CA TYR A 38 4.70 7.49 18.45
C TYR A 38 4.83 5.97 18.54
N SER A 39 4.74 5.43 19.76
CA SER A 39 4.48 4.02 20.05
C SER A 39 3.87 3.92 21.46
N ASP A 40 2.87 3.07 21.66
CA ASP A 40 2.27 2.81 22.98
C ASP A 40 2.79 1.47 23.56
N PRO A 41 3.82 1.49 24.43
CA PRO A 41 4.41 0.29 25.00
C PRO A 41 3.57 -0.32 26.14
N PHE A 42 2.46 0.31 26.54
CA PHE A 42 1.57 -0.18 27.61
C PHE A 42 0.30 -0.84 27.08
N SER A 43 0.15 -0.91 25.76
CA SER A 43 -0.97 -1.62 25.15
C SER A 43 -0.95 -3.08 25.59
N ALA A 44 -2.10 -3.55 26.09
CA ALA A 44 -2.32 -4.97 26.40
C ALA A 44 -2.56 -5.81 25.12
N ALA A 45 -2.61 -5.17 23.95
CA ALA A 45 -2.71 -5.87 22.68
C ALA A 45 -1.42 -6.63 22.38
N ASP A 46 -1.55 -7.88 21.93
CA ASP A 46 -0.41 -8.63 21.41
C ASP A 46 0.06 -7.96 20.11
N PRO A 47 1.27 -7.39 20.07
CA PRO A 47 1.75 -6.61 18.94
C PRO A 47 1.96 -7.45 17.67
N TRP A 48 1.95 -8.79 17.75
CA TRP A 48 1.97 -9.67 16.58
C TRP A 48 0.58 -10.01 16.05
N LEU A 49 -0.46 -9.95 16.88
CA LEU A 49 -1.81 -10.38 16.50
C LEU A 49 -2.76 -9.22 16.26
N GLN A 50 -2.57 -8.09 16.93
CA GLN A 50 -3.51 -6.97 16.90
C GLN A 50 -2.80 -5.62 16.74
N PRO A 51 -3.14 -4.83 15.71
CA PRO A 51 -2.60 -3.49 15.56
C PRO A 51 -3.20 -2.55 16.61
N ALA A 52 -2.35 -1.84 17.36
CA ALA A 52 -2.74 -0.75 18.25
C ALA A 52 -2.47 0.59 17.55
N ILE A 53 -3.45 1.07 16.78
CA ILE A 53 -3.30 2.27 15.95
C ILE A 53 -3.62 3.53 16.75
N ASP A 54 -2.63 4.43 16.85
CA ASP A 54 -2.85 5.81 17.24
C ASP A 54 -3.48 6.57 16.05
N TRP A 55 -4.81 6.70 16.08
CA TRP A 55 -5.57 7.34 15.01
C TRP A 55 -5.27 8.82 14.84
N GLU A 56 -5.01 9.54 15.94
CA GLU A 56 -4.74 10.98 15.87
C GLU A 56 -3.41 11.22 15.17
N ALA A 57 -2.35 10.55 15.62
CA ALA A 57 -1.03 10.64 14.99
C ALA A 57 -1.05 10.16 13.54
N THR A 58 -1.76 9.06 13.27
CA THR A 58 -1.94 8.48 11.94
C THR A 58 -2.54 9.50 10.97
N LEU A 59 -3.62 10.17 11.37
CA LEU A 59 -4.32 11.17 10.54
C LEU A 59 -3.56 12.49 10.45
N ALA A 60 -2.89 12.92 11.52
CA ALA A 60 -2.01 14.09 11.52
C ALA A 60 -0.88 13.96 10.48
N TYR A 61 -0.35 12.75 10.29
CA TYR A 61 0.66 12.50 9.26
C TYR A 61 0.10 12.62 7.84
N ARG A 62 -1.15 12.20 7.58
CA ARG A 62 -1.81 12.41 6.27
C ARG A 62 -1.98 13.91 5.99
N ALA A 63 -2.45 14.66 6.98
CA ALA A 63 -2.56 16.11 6.87
C ALA A 63 -1.19 16.78 6.61
N TYR A 64 -0.13 16.29 7.25
CA TYR A 64 1.23 16.76 6.97
C TYR A 64 1.65 16.49 5.52
N LEU A 65 1.43 15.29 4.98
CA LEU A 65 1.74 14.97 3.58
C LEU A 65 0.98 15.89 2.61
N TRP A 66 -0.32 16.11 2.82
CA TRP A 66 -1.09 17.05 2.01
C TRP A 66 -0.60 18.49 2.14
N SER A 67 -0.13 18.91 3.33
CA SER A 67 0.47 20.25 3.51
C SER A 67 1.75 20.46 2.72
N LEU A 68 2.41 19.37 2.30
CA LEU A 68 3.58 19.39 1.40
C LEU A 68 3.19 19.30 -0.09
N GLY A 69 1.89 19.23 -0.41
CA GLY A 69 1.38 19.03 -1.77
C GLY A 69 1.47 17.60 -2.29
N LEU A 70 1.75 16.62 -1.42
CA LEU A 70 1.82 15.20 -1.79
C LEU A 70 0.44 14.54 -1.71
N GLY A 71 0.14 13.64 -2.64
CA GLY A 71 -1.00 12.73 -2.52
C GLY A 71 -0.74 11.60 -1.53
N VAL A 72 -1.81 10.97 -1.04
CA VAL A 72 -1.75 9.82 -0.12
C VAL A 72 -2.28 8.57 -0.81
N ALA A 73 -1.48 7.51 -0.82
CA ALA A 73 -1.91 6.16 -1.17
C ALA A 73 -2.24 5.40 0.13
N GLU A 74 -3.53 5.28 0.44
CA GLU A 74 -4.02 4.86 1.75
C GLU A 74 -4.17 3.33 1.86
N ALA A 75 -3.86 2.78 3.03
CA ALA A 75 -3.93 1.34 3.35
C ALA A 75 -3.22 0.42 2.33
N MET A 76 -2.05 0.87 1.86
CA MET A 76 -1.13 0.13 0.97
C MET A 76 -0.09 -0.68 1.77
N ASP A 77 0.87 -1.32 1.09
CA ASP A 77 1.90 -2.19 1.69
C ASP A 77 2.73 -1.48 2.77
N THR A 78 3.03 -0.19 2.60
CA THR A 78 3.74 0.62 3.61
C THR A 78 2.95 0.79 4.90
N ALA A 79 1.62 0.69 4.85
CA ALA A 79 0.75 0.66 6.03
C ALA A 79 0.62 -0.76 6.62
N GLN A 80 1.48 -1.70 6.19
CA GLN A 80 1.50 -3.11 6.62
C GLN A 80 0.27 -3.91 6.23
N ARG A 81 -0.41 -3.50 5.15
CA ARG A 81 -1.58 -4.21 4.60
C ARG A 81 -1.22 -5.66 4.27
N GLY A 82 -1.97 -6.62 4.79
CA GLY A 82 -1.71 -8.06 4.59
C GLY A 82 -0.49 -8.61 5.36
N MET A 83 0.18 -7.79 6.17
CA MET A 83 1.34 -8.15 7.02
C MET A 83 1.27 -7.48 8.41
N GLY A 84 0.08 -7.42 9.00
CA GLY A 84 -0.17 -6.85 10.33
C GLY A 84 -1.40 -5.93 10.40
N LEU A 85 -1.80 -5.36 9.26
CA LEU A 85 -3.05 -4.60 9.13
C LEU A 85 -4.07 -5.41 8.34
N ASP A 86 -5.15 -5.83 9.01
CA ASP A 86 -6.24 -6.60 8.41
C ASP A 86 -7.21 -5.72 7.61
N TRP A 87 -8.10 -6.36 6.86
CA TRP A 87 -9.08 -5.64 6.05
C TRP A 87 -10.04 -4.75 6.88
N PRO A 88 -10.68 -5.23 7.96
CA PRO A 88 -11.55 -4.37 8.77
C PRO A 88 -10.86 -3.10 9.28
N THR A 89 -9.63 -3.22 9.78
CA THR A 89 -8.86 -2.06 10.27
C THR A 89 -8.42 -1.16 9.12
N SER A 90 -8.08 -1.74 7.97
CA SER A 90 -7.75 -0.98 6.76
C SER A 90 -8.93 -0.17 6.24
N LEU A 91 -10.15 -0.73 6.27
CA LEU A 91 -11.36 -0.03 5.87
C LEU A 91 -11.66 1.13 6.82
N GLU A 92 -11.44 0.97 8.12
CA GLU A 92 -11.57 2.05 9.11
C GLU A 92 -10.54 3.16 8.86
N LEU A 93 -9.28 2.80 8.58
CA LEU A 93 -8.24 3.76 8.19
C LEU A 93 -8.63 4.54 6.92
N ILE A 94 -9.13 3.85 5.90
CA ILE A 94 -9.60 4.45 4.66
C ILE A 94 -10.76 5.43 4.95
N ASP A 95 -11.77 5.01 5.71
CA ASP A 95 -12.93 5.85 6.03
C ASP A 95 -12.52 7.13 6.76
N ARG A 96 -11.67 7.02 7.78
CA ARG A 96 -11.15 8.18 8.53
C ARG A 96 -10.33 9.11 7.65
N SER A 97 -9.47 8.56 6.79
CA SER A 97 -8.60 9.34 5.92
C SER A 97 -9.40 10.04 4.81
N LEU A 98 -10.43 9.40 4.26
CA LEU A 98 -11.37 10.01 3.32
C LEU A 98 -12.22 11.11 3.96
N LYS A 99 -12.64 10.94 5.23
CA LYS A 99 -13.32 12.02 5.98
C LYS A 99 -12.41 13.23 6.15
N LEU A 100 -11.15 13.02 6.52
CA LEU A 100 -10.18 14.10 6.68
C LEU A 100 -9.81 14.77 5.36
N SER A 101 -9.67 14.01 4.27
CA SER A 101 -9.32 14.56 2.95
C SER A 101 -10.39 15.53 2.45
N ARG A 102 -11.68 15.22 2.65
CA ARG A 102 -12.79 16.12 2.30
C ARG A 102 -12.74 17.46 3.04
N ALA A 103 -12.20 17.48 4.25
CA ALA A 103 -12.02 18.71 5.03
C ALA A 103 -10.71 19.45 4.69
N THR A 104 -9.83 18.87 3.89
CA THR A 104 -8.49 19.39 3.61
C THR A 104 -8.39 19.87 2.15
N ARG A 105 -8.22 21.17 1.95
CA ARG A 105 -8.11 21.75 0.61
C ARG A 105 -6.91 21.16 -0.14
N GLY A 106 -7.15 20.66 -1.35
CA GLY A 106 -6.10 20.11 -2.21
C GLY A 106 -5.63 18.71 -1.81
N ALA A 107 -6.28 18.06 -0.84
CA ALA A 107 -5.95 16.69 -0.47
C ALA A 107 -6.26 15.72 -1.62
N GLN A 108 -5.23 15.03 -2.09
CA GLN A 108 -5.34 13.93 -3.03
C GLN A 108 -5.17 12.60 -2.29
N ILE A 109 -6.09 11.67 -2.53
CA ILE A 109 -6.09 10.35 -1.89
C ILE A 109 -6.61 9.29 -2.86
N ALA A 110 -5.97 8.13 -2.86
CA ALA A 110 -6.48 6.90 -3.45
C ALA A 110 -6.22 5.73 -2.49
N CYS A 111 -7.06 4.70 -2.51
CA CYS A 111 -7.16 3.71 -1.45
C CYS A 111 -6.93 2.29 -1.99
N GLY A 112 -6.12 1.51 -1.28
CA GLY A 112 -5.81 0.13 -1.64
C GLY A 112 -7.01 -0.81 -1.52
N ALA A 113 -7.44 -1.37 -2.64
CA ALA A 113 -8.42 -2.46 -2.73
C ALA A 113 -7.73 -3.74 -3.21
N GLY A 114 -7.90 -4.83 -2.46
CA GLY A 114 -7.29 -6.12 -2.75
C GLY A 114 -8.20 -7.28 -2.36
N THR A 115 -7.59 -8.40 -1.97
CA THR A 115 -8.30 -9.61 -1.55
C THR A 115 -7.71 -10.18 -0.26
N ASP A 116 -7.12 -9.35 0.58
CA ASP A 116 -6.35 -9.75 1.77
C ASP A 116 -7.20 -10.40 2.87
N HIS A 117 -8.53 -10.26 2.81
CA HIS A 117 -9.48 -10.97 3.66
C HIS A 117 -9.83 -12.38 3.16
N LEU A 118 -9.49 -12.70 1.90
CA LEU A 118 -9.70 -14.01 1.31
C LEU A 118 -8.44 -14.85 1.50
N GLU A 119 -8.55 -15.89 2.31
CA GLU A 119 -7.48 -16.87 2.47
C GLU A 119 -7.37 -17.77 1.24
N ALA A 120 -6.15 -17.89 0.70
CA ALA A 120 -5.87 -18.77 -0.42
C ALA A 120 -5.87 -20.24 0.04
N ARG A 121 -6.84 -21.02 -0.43
CA ARG A 121 -7.01 -22.44 -0.14
C ARG A 121 -7.01 -23.24 -1.45
N PRO A 122 -6.76 -24.56 -1.44
CA PRO A 122 -6.81 -25.38 -2.66
C PRO A 122 -8.15 -25.33 -3.41
N SER A 123 -9.24 -25.02 -2.72
CA SER A 123 -10.58 -24.87 -3.28
C SER A 123 -10.90 -23.45 -3.77
N THR A 124 -10.03 -22.46 -3.52
CA THR A 124 -10.26 -21.08 -3.93
C THR A 124 -10.28 -20.98 -5.45
N THR A 125 -11.30 -20.30 -5.96
CA THR A 125 -11.55 -20.13 -7.39
C THR A 125 -11.33 -18.69 -7.84
N VAL A 126 -11.20 -18.51 -9.15
CA VAL A 126 -11.16 -17.19 -9.79
C VAL A 126 -12.41 -16.34 -9.46
N ASN A 127 -13.57 -16.97 -9.29
CA ASN A 127 -14.80 -16.25 -8.91
C ASN A 127 -14.73 -15.74 -7.47
N ASP A 128 -14.20 -16.53 -6.52
CA ASP A 128 -14.03 -16.09 -5.13
C ASP A 128 -13.12 -14.84 -5.06
N VAL A 129 -12.09 -14.78 -5.91
CA VAL A 129 -11.20 -13.63 -6.05
C VAL A 129 -11.95 -12.40 -6.58
N VAL A 130 -12.80 -12.58 -7.60
CA VAL A 130 -13.63 -11.48 -8.14
C VAL A 130 -14.58 -10.96 -7.07
N GLU A 131 -15.23 -11.83 -6.30
CA GLU A 131 -16.13 -11.44 -5.22
C GLU A 131 -15.38 -10.68 -4.12
N ALA A 132 -14.19 -11.15 -3.73
CA ALA A 132 -13.34 -10.47 -2.77
C ALA A 132 -12.91 -9.06 -3.23
N TYR A 133 -12.48 -8.92 -4.49
CA TYR A 133 -12.16 -7.59 -5.04
C TYR A 133 -13.40 -6.68 -5.08
N SER A 134 -14.54 -7.21 -5.53
CA SER A 134 -15.79 -6.45 -5.61
C SER A 134 -16.19 -5.90 -4.24
N LEU A 135 -16.11 -6.74 -3.20
CA LEU A 135 -16.40 -6.33 -1.82
C LEU A 135 -15.56 -5.14 -1.37
N GLN A 136 -14.24 -5.17 -1.60
CA GLN A 136 -13.39 -4.07 -1.16
C GLN A 136 -13.56 -2.82 -2.02
N CYS A 137 -13.69 -2.97 -3.35
CA CYS A 137 -13.92 -1.85 -4.25
C CYS A 137 -15.22 -1.13 -3.89
N GLU A 138 -16.33 -1.87 -3.72
CA GLU A 138 -17.63 -1.29 -3.34
C GLU A 138 -17.58 -0.62 -1.95
N ALA A 139 -16.89 -1.22 -0.98
CA ALA A 139 -16.73 -0.64 0.35
C ALA A 139 -15.96 0.69 0.30
N ILE A 140 -14.95 0.82 -0.56
CA ILE A 140 -14.17 2.04 -0.70
C ILE A 140 -14.93 3.09 -1.51
N GLU A 141 -15.54 2.70 -2.63
CA GLU A 141 -16.30 3.59 -3.50
C GLU A 141 -17.56 4.15 -2.80
N SER A 142 -18.22 3.36 -1.95
CA SER A 142 -19.35 3.85 -1.14
C SER A 142 -18.98 4.98 -0.16
N ARG A 143 -17.68 5.14 0.14
CA ARG A 143 -17.11 6.24 0.95
C ARG A 143 -16.54 7.38 0.10
N GLY A 144 -16.66 7.27 -1.23
CA GLY A 144 -16.13 8.21 -2.21
C GLY A 144 -14.63 8.09 -2.45
N GLY A 145 -14.02 6.94 -2.14
CA GLY A 145 -12.60 6.70 -2.38
C GLY A 145 -12.30 6.26 -3.82
N ARG A 146 -11.22 6.78 -4.40
CA ARG A 146 -10.67 6.29 -5.67
C ARG A 146 -9.79 5.07 -5.42
N ILE A 147 -9.78 4.10 -6.34
CA ILE A 147 -9.16 2.80 -6.12
C ILE A 147 -7.69 2.75 -6.58
N ILE A 148 -6.84 2.18 -5.73
CA ILE A 148 -5.58 1.53 -6.13
C ILE A 148 -5.85 0.03 -6.08
N LEU A 149 -5.88 -0.62 -7.24
CA LEU A 149 -6.17 -2.04 -7.35
C LEU A 149 -4.89 -2.84 -7.04
N MET A 150 -4.82 -3.37 -5.83
CA MET A 150 -3.68 -4.11 -5.30
C MET A 150 -3.61 -5.53 -5.88
N ALA A 151 -2.40 -6.07 -6.00
CA ALA A 151 -2.19 -7.48 -6.30
C ALA A 151 -2.85 -8.39 -5.25
N SER A 152 -3.32 -9.56 -5.69
CA SER A 152 -4.07 -10.54 -4.90
C SER A 152 -3.26 -11.82 -4.68
N ARG A 153 -2.94 -12.14 -3.42
CA ARG A 153 -2.33 -13.43 -3.05
C ARG A 153 -3.19 -14.63 -3.46
N ALA A 154 -4.51 -14.51 -3.31
CA ALA A 154 -5.45 -15.55 -3.69
C ALA A 154 -5.44 -15.80 -5.21
N LEU A 155 -5.39 -14.74 -6.02
CA LEU A 155 -5.27 -14.87 -7.47
C LEU A 155 -3.93 -15.49 -7.89
N ALA A 156 -2.83 -15.05 -7.27
CA ALA A 156 -1.51 -15.61 -7.52
C ALA A 156 -1.48 -17.12 -7.28
N ALA A 157 -2.19 -17.58 -6.23
CA ALA A 157 -2.26 -18.98 -5.85
C ALA A 157 -3.21 -19.82 -6.74
N CYS A 158 -4.34 -19.27 -7.18
CA CYS A 158 -5.37 -20.06 -7.88
C CYS A 158 -5.39 -19.92 -9.41
N ALA A 159 -4.77 -18.87 -9.98
CA ALA A 159 -4.71 -18.68 -11.43
C ALA A 159 -3.92 -19.80 -12.11
N ARG A 160 -4.43 -20.32 -13.24
CA ARG A 160 -3.78 -21.40 -14.00
C ARG A 160 -3.16 -20.92 -15.30
N SER A 161 -3.52 -19.72 -15.76
CA SER A 161 -2.96 -19.10 -16.94
C SER A 161 -3.07 -17.56 -16.86
N PRO A 162 -2.33 -16.82 -17.72
CA PRO A 162 -2.52 -15.39 -17.89
C PRO A 162 -3.98 -14.98 -18.18
N ASP A 163 -4.74 -15.82 -18.88
CA ASP A 163 -6.16 -15.56 -19.19
C ASP A 163 -7.01 -15.44 -17.92
N ASP A 164 -6.66 -16.12 -16.84
CA ASP A 164 -7.39 -15.99 -15.57
C ASP A 164 -7.17 -14.61 -14.95
N TYR A 165 -5.95 -14.03 -15.06
CA TYR A 165 -5.71 -12.64 -14.68
C TYR A 165 -6.53 -11.68 -15.54
N ALA A 166 -6.51 -11.87 -16.87
CA ALA A 166 -7.28 -11.02 -17.78
C ALA A 166 -8.78 -11.05 -17.45
N LYS A 167 -9.35 -12.23 -17.17
CA LYS A 167 -10.76 -12.38 -16.76
C LYS A 167 -11.07 -11.62 -15.46
N VAL A 168 -10.25 -11.77 -14.42
CA VAL A 168 -10.47 -11.09 -13.14
C VAL A 168 -10.40 -9.58 -13.32
N TYR A 169 -9.32 -9.08 -13.91
CA TYR A 169 -9.11 -7.65 -14.08
C TYR A 169 -10.17 -7.03 -15.00
N ALA A 170 -10.55 -7.70 -16.09
CA ALA A 170 -11.64 -7.23 -16.95
C ALA A 170 -12.96 -7.09 -16.18
N ARG A 171 -13.28 -8.07 -15.32
CA ARG A 171 -14.50 -8.03 -14.52
C ARG A 171 -14.49 -6.86 -13.53
N ILE A 172 -13.40 -6.70 -12.78
CA ILE A 172 -13.30 -5.64 -11.77
C ILE A 172 -13.25 -4.25 -12.41
N LEU A 173 -12.40 -4.04 -13.43
CA LEU A 173 -12.28 -2.75 -14.12
C LEU A 173 -13.61 -2.32 -14.74
N SER A 174 -14.40 -3.25 -15.29
CA SER A 174 -15.73 -2.95 -15.84
C SER A 174 -16.73 -2.42 -14.80
N GLN A 175 -16.53 -2.74 -13.52
CA GLN A 175 -17.45 -2.39 -12.43
C GLN A 175 -17.02 -1.13 -11.66
N THR A 176 -15.73 -0.79 -11.70
CA THR A 176 -15.22 0.42 -11.03
C THR A 176 -15.84 1.70 -11.61
N ARG A 177 -16.20 2.61 -10.71
CA ARG A 177 -16.88 3.88 -11.04
C ARG A 177 -15.93 4.88 -11.70
N GLU A 178 -14.71 4.95 -11.20
CA GLU A 178 -13.66 5.87 -11.64
C GLU A 178 -12.44 5.08 -12.12
N PRO A 179 -11.59 5.65 -12.99
CA PRO A 179 -10.32 5.03 -13.38
C PRO A 179 -9.45 4.69 -12.16
N VAL A 180 -8.87 3.49 -12.16
CA VAL A 180 -8.07 2.97 -11.05
C VAL A 180 -6.58 3.10 -11.32
N ILE A 181 -5.78 3.06 -10.26
CA ILE A 181 -4.34 2.81 -10.38
C ILE A 181 -4.10 1.31 -10.17
N ILE A 182 -3.55 0.62 -11.16
CA ILE A 182 -3.11 -0.78 -10.98
C ILE A 182 -1.83 -0.79 -10.15
N HIS A 183 -1.71 -1.73 -9.21
CA HIS A 183 -0.49 -1.92 -8.44
C HIS A 183 0.11 -3.30 -8.66
N TRP A 184 1.25 -3.33 -9.35
CA TRP A 184 2.07 -4.54 -9.50
C TRP A 184 3.15 -4.55 -8.41
N LEU A 185 2.93 -5.38 -7.38
CA LEU A 185 3.89 -5.64 -6.32
C LEU A 185 4.68 -6.92 -6.62
N GLY A 186 6.00 -6.84 -6.63
CA GLY A 186 6.84 -8.01 -6.83
C GLY A 186 7.03 -8.87 -5.57
N ASP A 187 7.53 -10.08 -5.77
CA ASP A 187 7.75 -11.11 -4.75
C ASP A 187 8.85 -10.79 -3.69
N MET A 188 9.80 -9.90 -3.98
CA MET A 188 10.74 -9.35 -3.00
C MET A 188 10.05 -8.60 -1.85
N PHE A 189 8.83 -8.10 -2.07
CA PHE A 189 8.01 -7.45 -1.05
C PHE A 189 7.01 -8.42 -0.44
N ASP A 190 6.44 -9.31 -1.27
CA ASP A 190 5.48 -10.31 -0.84
C ASP A 190 5.69 -11.63 -1.58
N PRO A 191 6.36 -12.62 -0.98
CA PRO A 191 6.67 -13.89 -1.63
C PRO A 191 5.44 -14.65 -2.15
N ALA A 192 4.25 -14.40 -1.60
CA ALA A 192 3.01 -15.02 -2.06
C ALA A 192 2.51 -14.47 -3.40
N LEU A 193 3.15 -13.44 -3.95
CA LEU A 193 2.88 -12.87 -5.28
C LEU A 193 3.84 -13.36 -6.36
N ALA A 194 4.68 -14.37 -6.08
CA ALA A 194 5.60 -14.93 -7.06
C ALA A 194 4.88 -15.35 -8.36
N GLY A 195 5.40 -14.90 -9.50
CA GLY A 195 4.83 -15.20 -10.82
C GLY A 195 3.52 -14.47 -11.14
N TYR A 196 3.23 -13.35 -10.45
CA TYR A 196 2.06 -12.52 -10.75
C TYR A 196 1.97 -12.19 -12.26
N TRP A 197 0.74 -12.19 -12.79
CA TRP A 197 0.42 -12.19 -14.24
C TRP A 197 0.65 -13.52 -14.98
N GLY A 198 0.94 -14.60 -14.26
CA GLY A 198 1.00 -15.97 -14.79
C GLY A 198 2.38 -16.38 -15.33
N HIS A 199 3.39 -15.55 -15.15
CA HIS A 199 4.76 -15.81 -15.59
C HIS A 199 5.77 -15.40 -14.52
N ALA A 200 6.78 -16.25 -14.28
CA ALA A 200 7.97 -15.87 -13.52
C ALA A 200 8.92 -14.98 -14.35
N ASP A 201 8.86 -15.11 -15.68
CA ASP A 201 9.55 -14.23 -16.61
C ASP A 201 8.86 -12.87 -16.65
N LEU A 202 9.58 -11.82 -16.24
CA LEU A 202 9.03 -10.47 -16.14
C LEU A 202 8.71 -9.85 -17.51
N ASP A 203 9.39 -10.20 -18.61
CA ASP A 203 9.02 -9.67 -19.94
C ASP A 203 7.64 -10.18 -20.35
N ARG A 204 7.42 -11.48 -20.13
CA ARG A 204 6.13 -12.10 -20.43
C ARG A 204 5.03 -11.60 -19.51
N ALA A 205 5.30 -11.43 -18.22
CA ALA A 205 4.36 -10.85 -17.26
C ALA A 205 4.00 -9.40 -17.62
N THR A 206 4.99 -8.61 -18.05
CA THR A 206 4.77 -7.23 -18.53
C THR A 206 3.84 -7.21 -19.74
N SER A 207 4.02 -8.09 -20.72
CA SER A 207 3.11 -8.17 -21.88
C SER A 207 1.66 -8.40 -21.45
N VAL A 208 1.41 -9.35 -20.54
CA VAL A 208 0.05 -9.62 -20.02
C VAL A 208 -0.53 -8.39 -19.31
N CYS A 209 0.26 -7.73 -18.46
CA CYS A 209 -0.18 -6.53 -17.75
C CYS A 209 -0.52 -5.39 -18.73
N LEU A 210 0.32 -5.16 -19.74
CA LEU A 210 0.09 -4.14 -20.76
C LEU A 210 -1.13 -4.45 -21.63
N ASP A 211 -1.37 -5.72 -21.99
CA ASP A 211 -2.55 -6.14 -22.74
C ASP A 211 -3.84 -5.85 -21.96
N ILE A 212 -3.84 -6.12 -20.64
CA ILE A 212 -4.97 -5.79 -19.75
C ILE A 212 -5.19 -4.28 -19.69
N ILE A 213 -4.12 -3.49 -19.53
CA ILE A 213 -4.22 -2.02 -19.50
C ILE A 213 -4.76 -1.49 -20.84
N ALA A 214 -4.25 -1.99 -21.97
CA ALA A 214 -4.67 -1.57 -23.29
C ALA A 214 -6.16 -1.88 -23.55
N ALA A 215 -6.63 -3.05 -23.11
CA ALA A 215 -8.03 -3.46 -23.24
C ALA A 215 -9.01 -2.62 -22.40
N HIS A 216 -8.52 -1.93 -21.36
CA HIS A 216 -9.32 -1.18 -20.39
C HIS A 216 -8.74 0.22 -20.12
N ALA A 217 -8.17 0.86 -21.14
CA ALA A 217 -7.43 2.10 -20.99
C ALA A 217 -8.28 3.26 -20.40
N ASP A 218 -9.59 3.26 -20.64
CA ASP A 218 -10.54 4.22 -20.07
C ASP A 218 -10.79 4.01 -18.57
N LYS A 219 -10.43 2.83 -18.04
CA LYS A 219 -10.59 2.44 -16.63
C LYS A 219 -9.27 2.45 -15.85
N VAL A 220 -8.16 2.82 -16.48
CA VAL A 220 -6.83 2.81 -15.84
C VAL A 220 -6.22 4.20 -15.89
N ASP A 221 -6.13 4.86 -14.73
CA ASP A 221 -5.43 6.14 -14.53
C ASP A 221 -3.91 5.97 -14.62
N GLY A 222 -3.41 4.80 -14.22
CA GLY A 222 -2.00 4.46 -14.32
C GLY A 222 -1.64 3.15 -13.64
N ILE A 223 -0.34 2.87 -13.58
CA ILE A 223 0.22 1.70 -12.92
C ILE A 223 1.38 2.10 -12.00
N LYS A 224 1.40 1.53 -10.80
CA LYS A 224 2.55 1.52 -9.88
C LYS A 224 3.27 0.18 -10.03
N VAL A 225 4.51 0.19 -10.49
CA VAL A 225 5.38 -0.99 -10.63
C VAL A 225 6.39 -1.02 -9.49
N SER A 226 6.39 -2.09 -8.70
CA SER A 226 7.27 -2.28 -7.54
C SER A 226 8.10 -3.55 -7.71
N LEU A 227 9.00 -3.55 -8.70
CA LEU A 227 9.85 -4.70 -9.06
C LEU A 227 11.34 -4.52 -8.71
N LEU A 228 11.73 -3.33 -8.23
CA LEU A 228 13.13 -2.94 -7.97
C LEU A 228 14.08 -3.12 -9.17
N ASP A 229 13.53 -3.18 -10.39
CA ASP A 229 14.27 -3.23 -11.64
C ASP A 229 14.02 -1.95 -12.43
N LYS A 230 15.07 -1.14 -12.62
CA LYS A 230 14.99 0.14 -13.36
C LYS A 230 14.76 -0.07 -14.87
N HIS A 231 15.18 -1.20 -15.41
CA HIS A 231 15.12 -1.46 -16.85
C HIS A 231 13.73 -1.93 -17.32
N ARG A 232 12.79 -2.09 -16.38
CA ARG A 232 11.46 -2.66 -16.60
C ARG A 232 10.35 -1.70 -16.22
#